data_AF-A0A971FLS6-F1
#
_entry.id   AF-A0A971FLS6-F1
#
_cell.length_a   1.000
_cell.length_b   1.000
_cell.length_c   1.000
_cell.angle_alpha   90.00
_cell.angle_beta   90.00
_cell.angle_gamma   90.00
#
_symmetry.space_group_name_H-M   'P 1'
#
loop_
_entity.id
_entity.type
_entity.pdbx_description
1 polymer ?
#
loop_
_entity_poly.entity_id
_entity_poly.type
_entity_poly.pdbx_seq_one_letter_code
_entity_poly.pdbx_strand_id
1 'polypeptide(L)'
;MSQYQLNCPHCDGAFSLDRSAITSAQWSCPYCGKKSLLQKTEDGIRVRGILHESVSAVPISIDSQNDKPAENQSIAQESRSLSDYIAEIDQPEPPSTEIHSTDQIQEAPDEVTFEKLVQQAENAAKNHLLPLFNSLSRQVLDRNPLEGRIYACRARLIEEADGFASTIWATPLWYLYTPRQKSARLIQHFFALNTALQFIDDPIKGDLCTSIGRLLVRQAVDHLTEKAELRCAGRWFGKTFKGRYRKADLREAQDFCDAVSRIDASICPQGYQWIQQSVRYSASQLNRKLQRALTRFPD
;
A
#
# COMPACT_ATOMS: atom_id res chain seq x y z
N MET A 1 24.73 13.25 10.85
CA MET A 1 24.01 13.87 9.73
C MET A 1 22.51 13.67 9.96
N SER A 2 21.65 14.60 9.56
CA SER A 2 20.20 14.49 9.79
C SER A 2 19.52 13.81 8.61
N GLN A 3 18.98 12.61 8.83
CA GLN A 3 18.28 11.80 7.83
C GLN A 3 16.77 11.95 7.95
N TYR A 4 16.08 11.88 6.81
CA TYR A 4 14.64 11.67 6.76
C TYR A 4 14.35 10.20 6.51
N GLN A 5 13.50 9.58 7.33
CA GLN A 5 12.87 8.31 6.98
C GLN A 5 11.67 8.60 6.07
N LEU A 6 11.63 7.92 4.93
CA LEU A 6 10.60 8.08 3.91
C LEU A 6 10.21 6.69 3.38
N ASN A 7 8.93 6.54 3.04
CA ASN A 7 8.45 5.37 2.30
C ASN A 7 8.34 5.72 0.81
N CYS A 8 8.71 4.78 -0.06
CA CYS A 8 8.53 4.95 -1.48
C CYS A 8 7.04 4.92 -1.86
N PRO A 9 6.49 5.94 -2.55
CA PRO A 9 5.07 5.99 -2.93
C PRO A 9 4.66 4.91 -3.96
N HIS A 10 5.61 4.14 -4.50
CA HIS A 10 5.38 3.08 -5.49
C HIS A 10 5.43 1.65 -4.95
N CYS A 11 6.18 1.42 -3.87
CA CYS A 11 6.48 0.07 -3.38
C CYS A 11 6.53 -0.02 -1.84
N ASP A 12 6.22 1.08 -1.16
CA ASP A 12 6.23 1.27 0.30
C ASP A 12 7.54 0.87 1.03
N GLY A 13 8.62 0.66 0.26
CA GLY A 13 9.94 0.42 0.81
C GLY A 13 10.42 1.63 1.60
N ALA A 14 10.67 1.44 2.89
CA ALA A 14 11.18 2.46 3.79
C ALA A 14 12.70 2.63 3.59
N PHE A 15 13.16 3.87 3.40
CA PHE A 15 14.57 4.23 3.25
C PHE A 15 14.90 5.47 4.07
N SER A 16 16.20 5.65 4.37
CA SER A 16 16.72 6.88 4.97
C SER A 16 17.41 7.73 3.91
N LEU A 17 17.15 9.04 3.90
CA LEU A 17 17.73 9.97 2.93
C LEU A 17 18.39 11.16 3.65
N ASP A 18 19.65 11.44 3.33
CA ASP A 18 20.39 12.56 3.93
C ASP A 18 19.88 13.92 3.46
N ARG A 19 19.71 14.86 4.40
CA ARG A 19 19.25 16.25 4.12
C ARG A 19 20.10 17.01 3.10
N SER A 20 21.37 16.65 2.96
CA SER A 20 22.35 17.23 2.03
C SER A 20 22.34 16.61 0.64
N ALA A 21 21.81 15.39 0.48
CA ALA A 21 21.73 14.69 -0.81
C ALA A 21 20.57 15.18 -1.70
N ILE A 22 19.66 16.00 -1.16
CA ILE A 22 18.52 16.57 -1.88
C ILE A 22 18.99 17.82 -2.64
N THR A 23 19.74 17.60 -3.71
CA THR A 23 20.13 18.63 -4.68
C THR A 23 19.20 18.67 -5.90
N SER A 24 18.55 17.55 -6.22
CA SER A 24 17.59 17.41 -7.32
C SER A 24 16.14 17.38 -6.85
N ALA A 25 15.26 18.05 -7.60
CA ALA A 25 13.80 17.96 -7.40
C ALA A 25 13.21 16.57 -7.75
N GLN A 26 14.02 15.70 -8.35
CA GLN A 26 13.69 14.33 -8.73
C GLN A 26 14.52 13.35 -7.89
N TRP A 27 13.89 12.27 -7.44
CA TRP A 27 14.52 11.19 -6.68
C TRP A 27 14.08 9.83 -7.22
N SER A 28 15.01 8.88 -7.35
CA SER A 28 14.75 7.50 -7.77
C SER A 28 14.72 6.57 -6.57
N CYS A 29 13.73 5.68 -6.50
CA CYS A 29 13.66 4.70 -5.42
C CYS A 29 14.77 3.64 -5.52
N PRO A 30 15.57 3.40 -4.45
CA PRO A 30 16.61 2.37 -4.46
C PRO A 30 16.02 0.94 -4.55
N TYR A 31 14.75 0.74 -4.16
CA TYR A 31 14.10 -0.57 -4.17
C TYR A 31 13.30 -0.88 -5.45
N CYS A 32 12.87 0.14 -6.21
CA CYS A 32 12.00 -0.07 -7.36
C CYS A 32 12.32 0.80 -8.59
N GLY A 33 13.42 1.57 -8.58
CA GLY A 33 13.92 2.39 -9.70
C GLY A 33 13.08 3.63 -10.07
N LYS A 34 11.77 3.60 -9.80
CA LYS A 34 10.81 4.65 -10.20
C LYS A 34 11.13 6.01 -9.59
N LYS A 35 10.90 7.05 -10.39
CA LYS A 35 11.21 8.46 -10.08
C LYS A 35 10.00 9.18 -9.49
N SER A 36 10.22 9.91 -8.41
CA SER A 36 9.23 10.79 -7.76
C SER A 36 9.77 12.22 -7.68
N LEU A 37 8.86 13.20 -7.79
CA LEU A 37 9.17 14.61 -7.54
C LEU A 37 9.11 14.88 -6.04
N LEU A 38 10.22 15.34 -5.47
CA LEU A 38 10.33 15.76 -4.08
C LEU A 38 10.46 17.28 -3.99
N GLN A 39 9.62 17.91 -3.17
CA GLN A 39 9.80 19.30 -2.77
C GLN A 39 10.28 19.36 -1.32
N LYS A 40 11.40 20.03 -1.11
CA LYS A 40 11.87 20.46 0.21
C LYS A 40 11.03 21.67 0.65
N THR A 41 10.48 21.59 1.85
CA THR A 41 9.84 22.70 2.59
C THR A 41 10.63 22.94 3.87
N GLU A 42 10.46 24.09 4.52
CA GLU A 42 11.18 24.42 5.76
C GLU A 42 11.01 23.33 6.84
N ASP A 43 9.79 22.80 6.97
CA ASP A 43 9.44 21.75 7.93
C ASP A 43 9.76 20.29 7.49
N GLY A 44 10.19 20.04 6.25
CA GLY A 44 10.24 18.64 5.76
C GLY A 44 10.40 18.42 4.25
N ILE A 45 10.05 17.22 3.80
CA ILE A 45 9.97 16.85 2.38
C ILE A 45 8.52 16.45 2.08
N ARG A 46 8.00 16.88 0.94
CA ARG A 46 6.72 16.40 0.40
C ARG A 46 6.92 15.82 -1.00
N VAL A 47 6.32 14.66 -1.24
CA VAL A 47 6.16 14.11 -2.60
C VAL A 47 5.13 14.98 -3.33
N ARG A 48 5.52 15.57 -4.46
CA ARG A 48 4.67 16.44 -5.31
C ARG A 48 3.97 15.67 -6.43
N GLY A 49 4.55 14.57 -6.89
CA GLY A 49 4.02 13.77 -7.98
C GLY A 49 4.92 12.59 -8.33
N ILE A 50 4.35 11.65 -9.06
CA ILE A 50 5.03 10.50 -9.65
C ILE A 50 5.41 10.86 -11.08
N LEU A 51 6.66 10.61 -11.47
CA LEU A 51 7.07 10.70 -12.87
C LEU A 51 6.82 9.34 -13.52
N HIS A 52 5.80 9.27 -14.38
CA HIS A 52 5.68 8.19 -15.33
C HIS A 52 6.72 8.40 -16.43
N GLU A 53 7.56 7.41 -16.69
CA GLU A 53 8.43 7.41 -17.87
C GLU A 53 7.56 7.15 -19.11
N SER A 54 7.04 8.23 -19.68
CA SER A 54 6.35 8.23 -20.96
C SER A 54 7.37 8.06 -22.09
N VAL A 55 7.09 7.11 -22.99
CA VAL A 55 7.81 6.94 -24.26
C VAL A 55 7.77 8.25 -25.07
N SER A 56 8.96 8.74 -25.44
CA SER A 56 9.29 9.83 -26.39
C SER A 56 8.26 10.91 -26.76
N ALA A 57 8.57 12.16 -26.40
CA ALA A 57 8.17 13.33 -27.19
C ALA A 57 9.20 14.48 -27.11
N VAL A 58 9.82 14.78 -28.26
CA VAL A 58 10.42 16.07 -28.75
C VAL A 58 11.12 17.02 -27.74
N PRO A 59 12.40 17.39 -27.98
CA PRO A 59 13.09 18.40 -27.16
C PRO A 59 12.57 19.81 -27.44
N ILE A 60 12.15 20.52 -26.40
CA ILE A 60 11.97 21.98 -26.43
C ILE A 60 13.30 22.60 -26.01
N SER A 61 13.98 23.24 -26.97
CA SER A 61 15.18 24.04 -26.66
C SER A 61 14.76 25.35 -26.01
N ILE A 62 15.38 25.68 -24.88
CA ILE A 62 15.38 27.04 -24.32
C ILE A 62 16.82 27.41 -24.04
N ASP A 63 17.37 28.30 -24.84
CA ASP A 63 18.64 28.96 -24.57
C ASP A 63 18.54 29.81 -23.30
N SER A 64 19.61 29.82 -22.50
CA SER A 64 19.95 30.94 -21.64
C SER A 64 21.45 30.96 -21.38
N GLN A 65 22.12 31.87 -22.08
CA GLN A 65 23.48 32.31 -21.78
C GLN A 65 23.48 33.05 -20.44
N ASN A 66 24.51 32.83 -19.61
CA ASN A 66 25.41 33.91 -19.16
C ASN A 66 26.54 33.40 -18.23
N ASP A 67 27.77 33.68 -18.66
CA ASP A 67 28.88 34.27 -17.90
C ASP A 67 29.43 33.63 -16.59
N LYS A 68 30.69 33.17 -16.74
CA LYS A 68 31.77 33.11 -15.73
C LYS A 68 32.46 34.51 -15.62
N PRO A 69 33.55 34.72 -14.82
CA PRO A 69 34.23 33.93 -13.77
C PRO A 69 34.18 34.64 -12.38
N ALA A 70 34.71 34.19 -11.23
CA ALA A 70 36.08 33.82 -10.82
C ALA A 70 36.05 33.61 -9.27
N GLU A 71 37.05 33.21 -8.46
CA GLU A 71 38.39 32.59 -8.62
C GLU A 71 38.84 32.00 -7.25
N ASN A 72 39.82 31.06 -7.23
CA ASN A 72 40.66 30.65 -6.07
C ASN A 72 39.95 30.03 -4.82
N GLN A 73 40.54 29.13 -4.02
CA GLN A 73 41.88 28.50 -4.01
C GLN A 73 41.83 27.09 -3.35
N SER A 74 42.89 26.29 -3.52
CA SER A 74 43.01 24.87 -3.14
C SER A 74 43.38 24.60 -1.68
N ILE A 75 42.94 23.45 -1.11
CA ILE A 75 43.82 22.50 -0.37
C ILE A 75 43.41 21.07 -0.75
N ALA A 76 44.39 20.19 -0.95
CA ALA A 76 44.18 18.81 -1.42
C ALA A 76 43.91 17.81 -0.28
N GLN A 77 43.01 16.85 -0.54
CA GLN A 77 43.03 15.51 0.04
C GLN A 77 42.77 14.51 -1.08
N GLU A 78 43.62 13.47 -1.19
CA GLU A 78 43.57 12.49 -2.28
C GLU A 78 42.37 11.55 -2.12
N SER A 79 41.29 11.83 -2.84
CA SER A 79 40.21 10.88 -3.03
C SER A 79 40.63 9.82 -4.05
N ARG A 80 40.79 8.56 -3.61
CA ARG A 80 40.96 7.40 -4.51
C ARG A 80 39.84 7.36 -5.54
N SER A 81 40.16 6.97 -6.77
CA SER A 81 39.17 6.90 -7.84
C SER A 81 38.25 5.71 -7.65
N LEU A 82 36.95 5.88 -7.93
CA LEU A 82 35.99 4.76 -7.98
C LEU A 82 36.35 3.72 -9.05
N SER A 83 37.23 4.06 -10.01
CA SER A 83 37.80 3.12 -10.97
C SER A 83 38.63 2.02 -10.32
N ASP A 84 39.32 2.31 -9.21
CA ASP A 84 40.21 1.35 -8.53
C ASP A 84 39.40 0.22 -7.87
N TYR A 85 38.17 0.52 -7.43
CA TYR A 85 37.24 -0.44 -6.83
C TYR A 85 36.58 -1.40 -7.83
N ILE A 86 36.61 -1.08 -9.13
CA ILE A 86 35.96 -1.88 -10.18
C ILE A 86 36.89 -2.97 -10.72
N ALA A 87 38.21 -2.85 -10.50
CA ALA A 87 39.21 -3.82 -10.95
C ALA A 87 39.44 -5.03 -10.00
N GLU A 88 38.87 -5.01 -8.79
CA GLU A 88 39.03 -6.09 -7.79
C GLU A 88 37.90 -7.13 -7.78
N ILE A 89 36.86 -6.99 -8.62
CA ILE A 89 35.73 -7.94 -8.70
C ILE A 89 35.63 -8.60 -10.09
N ASP A 90 36.76 -8.74 -10.78
CA ASP A 90 36.83 -9.42 -12.08
C ASP A 90 38.13 -10.23 -12.23
N GLN A 91 38.21 -11.34 -11.48
CA GLN A 91 39.17 -12.43 -11.73
C GLN A 91 38.45 -13.78 -11.66
N PRO A 92 38.57 -14.65 -12.69
CA PRO A 92 37.98 -15.98 -12.69
C PRO A 92 38.87 -16.97 -11.94
N GLU A 93 38.31 -17.72 -10.98
CA GLU A 93 39.03 -18.81 -10.32
C GLU A 93 39.16 -20.05 -11.23
N PRO A 94 40.33 -20.71 -11.28
CA PRO A 94 40.57 -21.92 -12.07
C PRO A 94 40.02 -23.20 -11.38
N PRO A 95 39.84 -24.31 -12.12
CA PRO A 95 38.94 -25.37 -11.71
C PRO A 95 39.53 -26.35 -10.68
N SER A 96 38.65 -26.96 -9.90
CA SER A 96 38.94 -28.17 -9.13
C SER A 96 37.88 -29.24 -9.41
N THR A 97 38.28 -30.26 -10.18
CA THR A 97 37.71 -31.62 -10.16
C THR A 97 37.78 -32.19 -8.74
N GLU A 98 36.94 -33.13 -8.28
CA GLU A 98 35.93 -34.00 -8.90
C GLU A 98 35.03 -34.50 -7.75
N ILE A 99 33.81 -35.02 -8.03
CA ILE A 99 33.26 -36.25 -7.41
C ILE A 99 31.80 -36.51 -7.86
N HIS A 100 31.60 -37.74 -8.35
CA HIS A 100 30.35 -38.48 -8.59
C HIS A 100 29.17 -37.85 -9.34
N SER A 101 29.05 -38.29 -10.60
CA SER A 101 27.79 -38.44 -11.31
C SER A 101 26.70 -39.06 -10.43
N THR A 102 25.52 -38.44 -10.44
CA THR A 102 24.26 -39.16 -10.32
C THR A 102 23.41 -38.69 -11.48
N ASP A 103 22.99 -39.61 -12.36
CA ASP A 103 22.03 -39.30 -13.43
C ASP A 103 20.70 -38.90 -12.81
N GLN A 104 20.51 -37.61 -12.58
CA GLN A 104 19.18 -37.02 -12.43
C GLN A 104 18.82 -36.37 -13.77
N ILE A 105 17.89 -37.03 -14.44
CA ILE A 105 17.22 -36.57 -15.64
C ILE A 105 16.80 -35.12 -15.40
N GLN A 106 17.39 -34.18 -16.14
CA GLN A 106 16.87 -32.83 -16.23
C GLN A 106 15.54 -32.90 -16.98
N GLU A 107 14.46 -33.07 -16.22
CA GLU A 107 13.15 -32.60 -16.68
C GLU A 107 13.31 -31.11 -17.00
N ALA A 108 13.04 -30.74 -18.25
CA ALA A 108 13.00 -29.34 -18.65
C ALA A 108 12.03 -28.60 -17.71
N PRO A 109 12.32 -27.36 -17.29
CA PRO A 109 11.43 -26.64 -16.40
C PRO A 109 10.06 -26.50 -17.06
N ASP A 110 9.10 -27.25 -16.53
CA ASP A 110 7.73 -27.38 -17.02
C ASP A 110 7.18 -25.99 -17.30
N GLU A 111 6.95 -25.65 -18.58
CA GLU A 111 6.70 -24.27 -18.98
C GLU A 111 5.43 -23.77 -18.28
N VAL A 112 5.61 -22.94 -17.25
CA VAL A 112 4.51 -22.50 -16.40
C VAL A 112 3.63 -21.58 -17.23
N THR A 113 2.57 -22.19 -17.78
CA THR A 113 1.55 -21.50 -18.55
C THR A 113 1.05 -20.31 -17.75
N PHE A 114 0.73 -19.21 -18.45
CA PHE A 114 0.31 -17.98 -17.80
C PHE A 114 -0.83 -18.22 -16.80
N GLU A 115 -1.80 -19.07 -17.14
CA GLU A 115 -2.91 -19.44 -16.25
C GLU A 115 -2.46 -20.24 -15.01
N LYS A 116 -1.51 -21.18 -15.12
CA LYS A 116 -0.91 -21.85 -13.94
C LYS A 116 -0.28 -20.81 -13.00
N LEU A 117 0.42 -19.81 -13.55
CA LEU A 117 1.07 -18.75 -12.76
C LEU A 117 0.05 -17.83 -12.06
N VAL A 118 -1.03 -17.44 -12.73
CA VAL A 118 -2.13 -16.69 -12.09
C VAL A 118 -2.77 -17.51 -10.97
N GLN A 119 -3.08 -18.78 -11.23
CA GLN A 119 -3.70 -19.66 -10.23
C GLN A 119 -2.80 -19.86 -9.00
N GLN A 120 -1.49 -19.96 -9.18
CA GLN A 120 -0.52 -20.00 -8.08
C GLN A 120 -0.51 -18.70 -7.28
N ALA A 121 -0.60 -17.53 -7.93
CA ALA A 121 -0.69 -16.25 -7.24
C ALA A 121 -1.99 -16.10 -6.43
N GLU A 122 -3.14 -16.48 -7.00
CA GLU A 122 -4.42 -16.51 -6.29
C GLU A 122 -4.39 -17.44 -5.07
N ASN A 123 -3.80 -18.62 -5.22
CA ASN A 123 -3.62 -19.57 -4.11
C ASN A 123 -2.66 -19.02 -3.03
N ALA A 124 -1.59 -18.33 -3.41
CA ALA A 124 -0.70 -17.65 -2.46
C ALA A 124 -1.44 -16.54 -1.69
N ALA A 125 -2.28 -15.75 -2.37
CA ALA A 125 -3.14 -14.74 -1.73
C ALA A 125 -4.15 -15.37 -0.76
N LYS A 126 -4.88 -16.40 -1.21
CA LYS A 126 -5.89 -17.11 -0.42
C LYS A 126 -5.33 -17.75 0.87
N ASN A 127 -4.06 -18.14 0.85
CA ASN A 127 -3.34 -18.72 1.99
C ASN A 127 -2.49 -17.68 2.76
N HIS A 128 -2.69 -16.38 2.50
CA HIS A 128 -1.97 -15.26 3.15
C HIS A 128 -0.43 -15.30 3.05
N LEU A 129 0.10 -15.97 2.02
CA LEU A 129 1.53 -16.11 1.75
C LEU A 129 2.07 -14.85 1.06
N LEU A 130 2.03 -13.70 1.75
CA LEU A 130 2.33 -12.37 1.18
C LEU A 130 3.65 -12.28 0.40
N PRO A 131 4.79 -12.84 0.84
CA PRO A 131 6.04 -12.79 0.06
C PRO A 131 5.93 -13.54 -1.27
N LEU A 132 5.28 -14.71 -1.25
CA LEU A 132 5.06 -15.53 -2.45
C LEU A 132 4.06 -14.86 -3.39
N PHE A 133 2.95 -14.34 -2.88
CA PHE A 133 2.00 -13.55 -3.67
C PHE A 133 2.67 -12.33 -4.31
N ASN A 134 3.52 -11.61 -3.58
CA ASN A 134 4.23 -10.44 -4.11
C ASN A 134 5.25 -10.80 -5.20
N SER A 135 5.88 -11.98 -5.12
CA SER A 135 6.73 -12.50 -6.21
C SER A 135 5.90 -12.87 -7.44
N LEU A 136 4.90 -13.74 -7.27
CA LEU A 136 4.09 -14.26 -8.38
C LEU A 136 3.26 -13.16 -9.06
N SER A 137 2.65 -12.25 -8.29
CA SER A 137 1.88 -11.13 -8.84
C SER A 137 2.71 -10.18 -9.70
N ARG A 138 4.02 -10.03 -9.45
CA ARG A 138 4.91 -9.28 -10.35
C ARG A 138 5.08 -10.05 -11.66
N GLN A 139 5.49 -11.32 -11.60
CA GLN A 139 5.67 -12.16 -12.80
C GLN A 139 4.40 -12.25 -13.67
N VAL A 140 3.20 -12.26 -13.06
CA VAL A 140 1.93 -12.18 -13.78
C VAL A 140 1.76 -10.80 -14.45
N LEU A 141 1.89 -9.71 -13.71
CA LEU A 141 1.66 -8.35 -14.22
C LEU A 141 2.73 -7.89 -15.23
N ASP A 142 3.95 -8.41 -15.14
CA ASP A 142 5.03 -8.20 -16.11
C ASP A 142 4.72 -8.90 -17.45
N ARG A 143 3.99 -10.02 -17.42
CA ARG A 143 3.49 -10.73 -18.62
C ARG A 143 2.17 -10.15 -19.16
N ASN A 144 1.25 -9.76 -18.27
CA ASN A 144 -0.02 -9.14 -18.61
C ASN A 144 -0.41 -8.08 -17.54
N PRO A 145 -0.19 -6.78 -17.80
CA PRO A 145 -0.50 -5.72 -16.84
C PRO A 145 -2.00 -5.47 -16.66
N LEU A 146 -2.87 -6.13 -17.44
CA LEU A 146 -4.32 -6.00 -17.38
C LEU A 146 -4.99 -7.16 -16.61
N GLU A 147 -4.23 -8.07 -15.99
CA GLU A 147 -4.77 -9.22 -15.26
C GLU A 147 -5.49 -8.79 -13.96
N GLY A 148 -6.80 -8.53 -14.09
CA GLY A 148 -7.66 -8.03 -13.03
C GLY A 148 -7.70 -8.90 -11.77
N ARG A 149 -7.55 -10.23 -11.89
CA ARG A 149 -7.58 -11.14 -10.74
C ARG A 149 -6.51 -10.82 -9.70
N ILE A 150 -5.30 -10.47 -10.16
CA ILE A 150 -4.19 -10.09 -9.28
C ILE A 150 -4.48 -8.79 -8.53
N TYR A 151 -5.08 -7.79 -9.20
CA TYR A 151 -5.50 -6.56 -8.54
C TYR A 151 -6.61 -6.81 -7.51
N ALA A 152 -7.58 -7.68 -7.83
CA ALA A 152 -8.64 -8.06 -6.89
C ALA A 152 -8.09 -8.80 -5.65
N CYS A 153 -7.15 -9.74 -5.84
CA CYS A 153 -6.43 -10.37 -4.72
C CYS A 153 -5.70 -9.34 -3.85
N ARG A 154 -4.98 -8.39 -4.47
CA ARG A 154 -4.26 -7.33 -3.74
C ARG A 154 -5.21 -6.41 -2.97
N ALA A 155 -6.34 -6.02 -3.57
CA ALA A 155 -7.36 -5.21 -2.90
C ALA A 155 -7.95 -5.93 -1.67
N ARG A 156 -8.26 -7.24 -1.78
CA ARG A 156 -8.73 -8.03 -0.62
C ARG A 156 -7.67 -8.11 0.48
N LEU A 157 -6.42 -8.43 0.14
CA LEU A 157 -5.34 -8.56 1.12
C LEU A 157 -5.06 -7.26 1.88
N ILE A 158 -5.11 -6.11 1.20
CA ILE A 158 -4.96 -4.78 1.84
C ILE A 158 -6.09 -4.53 2.84
N GLU A 159 -7.34 -4.80 2.46
CA GLU A 159 -8.48 -4.61 3.37
C GLU A 159 -8.48 -5.61 4.53
N GLU A 160 -8.06 -6.86 4.30
CA GLU A 160 -7.94 -7.88 5.35
C GLU A 160 -6.86 -7.54 6.38
N ALA A 161 -5.69 -7.05 5.94
CA ALA A 161 -4.56 -6.74 6.81
C ALA A 161 -4.68 -5.36 7.49
N ASP A 162 -4.94 -4.31 6.70
CA ASP A 162 -4.80 -2.92 7.13
C ASP A 162 -6.13 -2.16 7.22
N GLY A 163 -7.23 -2.76 6.77
CA GLY A 163 -8.54 -2.10 6.60
C GLY A 163 -8.85 -1.12 7.73
N PHE A 164 -8.99 -1.64 8.95
CA PHE A 164 -9.34 -0.88 10.16
C PHE A 164 -8.17 -0.37 11.00
N ALA A 165 -6.97 -0.91 10.80
CA ALA A 165 -5.73 -0.39 11.40
C ALA A 165 -5.30 0.94 10.74
N SER A 166 -5.70 1.14 9.47
CA SER A 166 -5.58 2.42 8.79
C SER A 166 -6.30 3.53 9.57
N THR A 167 -5.70 4.72 9.59
CA THR A 167 -6.15 5.87 10.40
C THR A 167 -7.38 6.58 9.80
N ILE A 168 -8.42 5.82 9.48
CA ILE A 168 -9.62 6.27 8.76
C ILE A 168 -10.87 5.89 9.55
N TRP A 169 -11.05 4.60 9.86
CA TRP A 169 -12.29 4.10 10.45
C TRP A 169 -12.40 4.26 11.96
N ALA A 170 -11.27 4.32 12.66
CA ALA A 170 -11.21 4.48 14.13
C ALA A 170 -10.05 5.38 14.60
N THR A 171 -9.63 6.33 13.77
CA THR A 171 -8.63 7.31 14.21
C THR A 171 -9.21 8.27 15.25
N PRO A 172 -8.52 8.54 16.38
CA PRO A 172 -8.96 9.52 17.38
C PRO A 172 -8.91 10.97 16.86
N LEU A 173 -8.55 11.19 15.60
CA LEU A 173 -8.51 12.49 14.93
C LEU A 173 -9.61 12.66 13.86
N TRP A 174 -10.52 11.68 13.68
CA TRP A 174 -11.48 11.71 12.56
C TRP A 174 -12.38 12.95 12.59
N TYR A 175 -12.87 13.31 13.77
CA TYR A 175 -13.67 14.51 13.99
C TYR A 175 -12.92 15.84 13.78
N LEU A 176 -11.57 15.82 13.76
CA LEU A 176 -10.73 17.00 13.50
C LEU A 176 -10.47 17.22 12.00
N TYR A 177 -10.67 16.21 11.15
CA TYR A 177 -10.45 16.36 9.71
C TYR A 177 -11.58 17.14 9.04
N THR A 178 -11.17 18.13 8.24
CA THR A 178 -12.08 18.81 7.30
C THR A 178 -12.68 17.81 6.30
N PRO A 179 -13.86 18.09 5.71
CA PRO A 179 -14.48 17.20 4.72
C PRO A 179 -13.52 16.80 3.58
N ARG A 180 -12.70 17.75 3.08
CA ARG A 180 -11.71 17.50 2.04
C ARG A 180 -10.61 16.52 2.47
N GLN A 181 -10.15 16.59 3.72
CA GLN A 181 -9.17 15.65 4.28
C GLN A 181 -9.77 14.25 4.46
N LYS A 182 -11.03 14.16 4.89
CA LYS A 182 -11.77 12.88 4.98
C LYS A 182 -11.87 12.20 3.62
N SER A 183 -12.31 12.93 2.58
CA SER A 183 -12.38 12.40 1.22
C SER A 183 -11.01 11.97 0.68
N ALA A 184 -9.96 12.78 0.89
CA ALA A 184 -8.61 12.44 0.44
C ALA A 184 -8.09 11.13 1.08
N ARG A 185 -8.36 10.92 2.38
CA ARG A 185 -8.03 9.66 3.07
C ARG A 185 -8.81 8.46 2.52
N LEU A 186 -10.12 8.62 2.28
CA LEU A 186 -10.95 7.56 1.69
C LEU A 186 -10.51 7.20 0.26
N ILE A 187 -10.10 8.18 -0.56
CA ILE A 187 -9.53 7.95 -1.90
C ILE A 187 -8.21 7.16 -1.82
N GLN A 188 -7.33 7.51 -0.87
CA GLN A 188 -6.06 6.80 -0.66
C GLN A 188 -6.28 5.34 -0.24
N HIS A 189 -7.24 5.11 0.64
CA HIS A 189 -7.62 3.78 1.11
C HIS A 189 -8.17 2.89 0.00
N PHE A 190 -9.20 3.36 -0.71
CA PHE A 190 -9.79 2.62 -1.83
C PHE A 190 -8.95 2.65 -3.11
N PHE A 191 -7.71 3.16 -3.11
CA PHE A 191 -6.86 3.20 -4.30
C PHE A 191 -6.65 1.82 -4.93
N ALA A 192 -6.32 0.82 -4.12
CA ALA A 192 -6.11 -0.55 -4.61
C ALA A 192 -7.42 -1.18 -5.14
N LEU A 193 -8.54 -0.95 -4.46
CA LEU A 193 -9.86 -1.39 -4.92
C LEU A 193 -10.26 -0.70 -6.23
N ASN A 194 -10.14 0.62 -6.33
CA ASN A 194 -10.43 1.40 -7.52
C ASN A 194 -9.57 0.95 -8.72
N THR A 195 -8.33 0.54 -8.47
CA THR A 195 -7.47 -0.07 -9.49
C THR A 195 -8.02 -1.43 -9.92
N ALA A 196 -8.37 -2.31 -8.97
CA ALA A 196 -8.96 -3.62 -9.28
C ALA A 196 -10.27 -3.51 -10.08
N LEU A 197 -11.17 -2.60 -9.70
CA LEU A 197 -12.45 -2.37 -10.38
C LEU A 197 -12.30 -1.86 -11.83
N GLN A 198 -11.13 -1.37 -12.24
CA GLN A 198 -10.86 -1.00 -13.65
C GLN A 198 -10.54 -2.21 -14.54
N PHE A 199 -10.04 -3.31 -13.96
CA PHE A 199 -9.49 -4.45 -14.70
C PHE A 199 -10.25 -5.77 -14.53
N ILE A 200 -11.31 -5.80 -13.70
CA ILE A 200 -12.19 -6.99 -13.53
C ILE A 200 -13.56 -6.77 -14.15
N ASP A 201 -14.21 -7.87 -14.56
CA ASP A 201 -15.56 -7.85 -15.14
C ASP A 201 -16.64 -7.49 -14.11
N ASP A 202 -17.73 -6.90 -14.58
CA ASP A 202 -18.84 -6.41 -13.74
C ASP A 202 -19.41 -7.45 -12.73
N PRO A 203 -19.57 -8.74 -13.05
CA PRO A 203 -20.00 -9.73 -12.07
C PRO A 203 -19.04 -9.84 -10.87
N ILE A 204 -17.73 -9.72 -11.12
CA ILE A 204 -16.67 -9.84 -10.10
C ILE A 204 -16.58 -8.57 -9.26
N LYS A 205 -16.90 -7.40 -9.82
CA LYS A 205 -16.93 -6.10 -9.09
C LYS A 205 -17.89 -6.15 -7.91
N GLY A 206 -19.10 -6.67 -8.12
CA GLY A 206 -20.12 -6.80 -7.08
C GLY A 206 -19.66 -7.68 -5.91
N ASP A 207 -19.10 -8.85 -6.22
CA ASP A 207 -18.58 -9.79 -5.23
C ASP A 207 -17.37 -9.22 -4.46
N LEU A 208 -16.43 -8.56 -5.14
CA LEU A 208 -15.29 -7.90 -4.51
C LEU A 208 -15.74 -6.80 -3.54
N CYS A 209 -16.61 -5.89 -3.98
CA CYS A 209 -17.13 -4.79 -3.16
C CYS A 209 -17.96 -5.31 -1.96
N THR A 210 -18.74 -6.38 -2.16
CA THR A 210 -19.50 -7.03 -1.09
C THR A 210 -18.58 -7.71 -0.08
N SER A 211 -17.50 -8.36 -0.54
CA SER A 211 -16.49 -8.94 0.35
C SER A 211 -15.83 -7.86 1.22
N ILE A 212 -15.46 -6.71 0.63
CA ILE A 212 -14.83 -5.60 1.34
C ILE A 212 -15.81 -4.94 2.33
N GLY A 213 -17.06 -4.70 1.93
CA GLY A 213 -18.08 -4.17 2.85
C GLY A 213 -18.34 -5.08 4.06
N ARG A 214 -18.24 -6.41 3.90
CA ARG A 214 -18.28 -7.37 5.02
C ARG A 214 -17.04 -7.27 5.92
N LEU A 215 -15.84 -7.15 5.34
CA LEU A 215 -14.58 -7.00 6.08
C LEU A 215 -14.58 -5.73 6.95
N LEU A 216 -15.00 -4.59 6.40
CA LEU A 216 -15.10 -3.33 7.13
C LEU A 216 -16.02 -3.44 8.35
N VAL A 217 -17.19 -4.09 8.22
CA VAL A 217 -18.10 -4.32 9.35
C VAL A 217 -17.51 -5.31 10.37
N ARG A 218 -16.86 -6.39 9.91
CA ARG A 218 -16.19 -7.34 10.81
C ARG A 218 -15.14 -6.63 11.66
N GLN A 219 -14.21 -5.91 11.05
CA GLN A 219 -13.14 -5.23 11.76
C GLN A 219 -13.68 -4.12 12.68
N ALA A 220 -14.75 -3.42 12.28
CA ALA A 220 -15.45 -2.49 13.17
C ALA A 220 -16.01 -3.19 14.42
N VAL A 221 -16.57 -4.38 14.28
CA VAL A 221 -17.03 -5.19 15.42
C VAL A 221 -15.86 -5.64 16.29
N ASP A 222 -14.76 -6.10 15.69
CA ASP A 222 -13.57 -6.58 16.39
C ASP A 222 -12.95 -5.45 17.24
N HIS A 223 -12.77 -4.25 16.68
CA HIS A 223 -12.27 -3.06 17.40
C HIS A 223 -13.19 -2.60 18.54
N LEU A 224 -14.50 -2.54 18.30
CA LEU A 224 -15.47 -2.16 19.34
C LEU A 224 -15.55 -3.23 20.45
N THR A 225 -15.25 -4.50 20.12
CA THR A 225 -15.11 -5.62 21.07
C THR A 225 -13.86 -5.44 21.92
N GLU A 226 -12.70 -5.21 21.30
CA GLU A 226 -11.42 -4.97 21.96
C GLU A 226 -11.55 -3.82 22.99
N LYS A 227 -12.19 -2.69 22.61
CA LYS A 227 -12.44 -1.59 23.54
C LYS A 227 -13.32 -1.96 24.72
N ALA A 228 -14.33 -2.80 24.49
CA ALA A 228 -15.20 -3.31 25.56
C ALA A 228 -14.47 -4.32 26.47
N GLU A 229 -13.46 -5.02 25.94
CA GLU A 229 -12.56 -5.95 26.64
C GLU A 229 -11.49 -5.23 27.45
N LEU A 230 -10.78 -4.26 26.90
CA LEU A 230 -9.81 -3.42 27.61
C LEU A 230 -10.45 -2.73 28.83
N ARG A 231 -11.65 -2.18 28.67
CA ARG A 231 -12.45 -1.61 29.78
C ARG A 231 -12.85 -2.66 30.83
N CYS A 232 -12.97 -3.93 30.44
CA CYS A 232 -13.27 -5.04 31.33
C CYS A 232 -12.01 -5.51 32.08
N ALA A 233 -10.88 -5.66 31.37
CA ALA A 233 -9.57 -6.04 31.89
C ALA A 233 -8.98 -5.00 32.87
N GLY A 234 -9.20 -3.71 32.63
CA GLY A 234 -8.82 -2.61 33.54
C GLY A 234 -9.59 -2.58 34.87
N ARG A 235 -10.19 -3.70 35.32
CA ARG A 235 -10.89 -3.84 36.60
C ARG A 235 -10.24 -4.93 37.42
N TRP A 236 -9.84 -4.55 38.63
CA TRP A 236 -9.11 -5.41 39.57
C TRP A 236 -9.82 -6.73 39.92
N PHE A 237 -11.16 -6.78 39.82
CA PHE A 237 -11.97 -7.99 40.04
C PHE A 237 -12.57 -8.54 38.75
N GLY A 238 -11.89 -9.54 38.15
CA GLY A 238 -12.47 -10.73 37.49
C GLY A 238 -13.53 -10.54 36.40
N LYS A 239 -13.71 -9.35 35.85
CA LYS A 239 -14.81 -9.04 34.92
C LYS A 239 -14.34 -9.21 33.47
N THR A 240 -14.44 -10.42 32.95
CA THR A 240 -14.34 -10.68 31.51
C THR A 240 -15.47 -10.01 30.72
N PHE A 241 -15.23 -9.72 29.44
CA PHE A 241 -16.29 -9.26 28.56
C PHE A 241 -17.28 -10.40 28.26
N LYS A 242 -18.58 -10.08 28.26
CA LYS A 242 -19.68 -11.03 28.02
C LYS A 242 -20.68 -10.47 26.99
N GLY A 243 -20.18 -9.85 25.92
CA GLY A 243 -21.00 -9.22 24.88
C GLY A 243 -21.76 -7.95 25.29
N ARG A 244 -21.47 -7.38 26.48
CA ARG A 244 -22.24 -6.27 27.08
C ARG A 244 -21.58 -4.89 26.85
N TYR A 245 -21.71 -4.37 25.64
CA TYR A 245 -21.25 -3.02 25.26
C TYR A 245 -21.87 -1.89 26.10
N ARG A 246 -21.07 -0.88 26.46
CA ARG A 246 -21.51 0.43 26.97
C ARG A 246 -21.51 1.48 25.87
N LYS A 247 -22.12 2.66 26.13
CA LYS A 247 -22.11 3.80 25.20
C LYS A 247 -20.69 4.29 24.86
N ALA A 248 -19.76 4.25 25.82
CA ALA A 248 -18.37 4.66 25.62
C ALA A 248 -17.63 3.71 24.66
N ASP A 249 -17.80 2.40 24.84
CA ASP A 249 -17.25 1.35 23.99
C ASP A 249 -17.67 1.52 22.51
N LEU A 250 -18.82 2.13 22.26
CA LEU A 250 -19.44 2.31 20.93
C LEU A 250 -19.26 3.72 20.34
N ARG A 251 -18.43 4.59 20.92
CA ARG A 251 -18.33 6.00 20.49
C ARG A 251 -17.88 6.15 19.03
N GLU A 252 -16.84 5.44 18.63
CA GLU A 252 -16.23 5.54 17.29
C GLU A 252 -17.04 4.85 16.18
N ALA A 253 -18.13 4.15 16.53
CA ALA A 253 -19.10 3.70 15.53
C ALA A 253 -19.70 4.90 14.76
N GLN A 254 -19.75 6.09 15.37
CA GLN A 254 -20.19 7.32 14.70
C GLN A 254 -19.17 7.79 13.65
N ASP A 255 -17.87 7.72 13.95
CA ASP A 255 -16.80 8.09 13.01
C ASP A 255 -16.76 7.11 11.83
N PHE A 256 -16.89 5.80 12.09
CA PHE A 256 -17.09 4.78 11.06
C PHE A 256 -18.31 5.07 10.17
N CYS A 257 -19.47 5.39 10.76
CA CYS A 257 -20.67 5.68 9.96
C CYS A 257 -20.53 6.95 9.10
N ASP A 258 -19.86 8.01 9.60
CA ASP A 258 -19.53 9.22 8.83
C ASP A 258 -18.50 8.94 7.72
N ALA A 259 -17.56 8.03 7.94
CA ALA A 259 -16.63 7.59 6.89
C ALA A 259 -17.36 6.79 5.79
N VAL A 260 -18.27 5.88 6.17
CA VAL A 260 -19.04 5.07 5.21
C VAL A 260 -20.08 5.90 4.43
N SER A 261 -20.76 6.85 5.07
CA SER A 261 -21.72 7.72 4.37
C SER A 261 -21.05 8.62 3.33
N ARG A 262 -19.77 8.94 3.52
CA ARG A 262 -18.94 9.69 2.55
C ARG A 262 -18.49 8.89 1.35
N ILE A 263 -18.59 7.55 1.34
CA ILE A 263 -18.18 6.74 0.17
C ILE A 263 -19.18 7.00 -0.97
N ASP A 264 -18.78 7.83 -1.92
CA ASP A 264 -19.58 8.19 -3.09
C ASP A 264 -18.84 7.86 -4.41
N ALA A 265 -19.42 8.29 -5.53
CA ALA A 265 -18.82 8.10 -6.85
C ALA A 265 -17.51 8.88 -7.07
N SER A 266 -17.13 9.83 -6.21
CA SER A 266 -15.84 10.52 -6.26
C SER A 266 -14.74 9.73 -5.53
N ILE A 267 -15.11 8.92 -4.55
CA ILE A 267 -14.22 8.08 -3.74
C ILE A 267 -14.08 6.66 -4.32
N CYS A 268 -15.18 6.04 -4.73
CA CYS A 268 -15.20 4.69 -5.29
C CYS A 268 -16.16 4.60 -6.48
N PRO A 269 -15.78 5.13 -7.68
CA PRO A 269 -16.69 5.36 -8.79
C PRO A 269 -17.50 4.13 -9.22
N GLN A 270 -16.86 2.96 -9.22
CA GLN A 270 -17.43 1.70 -9.67
C GLN A 270 -17.93 0.80 -8.54
N GLY A 271 -17.76 1.18 -7.26
CA GLY A 271 -18.00 0.26 -6.13
C GLY A 271 -18.82 0.84 -4.98
N TYR A 272 -19.01 2.16 -4.89
CA TYR A 272 -19.58 2.81 -3.71
C TYR A 272 -20.94 2.24 -3.27
N GLN A 273 -21.84 1.96 -4.23
CA GLN A 273 -23.17 1.42 -3.94
C GLN A 273 -23.09 0.03 -3.28
N TRP A 274 -22.31 -0.89 -3.85
CA TRP A 274 -22.14 -2.24 -3.32
C TRP A 274 -21.47 -2.24 -1.95
N ILE A 275 -20.46 -1.38 -1.74
CA ILE A 275 -19.80 -1.23 -0.43
C ILE A 275 -20.82 -0.73 0.61
N GLN A 276 -21.53 0.38 0.34
CA GLN A 276 -22.50 0.94 1.28
C GLN A 276 -23.67 -0.01 1.56
N GLN A 277 -24.20 -0.69 0.54
CA GLN A 277 -25.24 -1.70 0.69
C GLN A 277 -24.76 -2.89 1.52
N SER A 278 -23.56 -3.40 1.26
CA SER A 278 -23.00 -4.52 2.02
C SER A 278 -22.69 -4.14 3.46
N VAL A 279 -22.16 -2.93 3.73
CA VAL A 279 -21.95 -2.44 5.10
C VAL A 279 -23.29 -2.35 5.84
N ARG A 280 -24.31 -1.74 5.22
CA ARG A 280 -25.68 -1.64 5.78
C ARG A 280 -26.27 -3.03 6.07
N TYR A 281 -26.17 -3.95 5.12
CA TYR A 281 -26.65 -5.32 5.27
C TYR A 281 -25.92 -6.07 6.38
N SER A 282 -24.58 -6.10 6.37
CA SER A 282 -23.79 -6.78 7.40
C SER A 282 -24.01 -6.18 8.80
N ALA A 283 -24.09 -4.85 8.92
CA ALA A 283 -24.42 -4.20 10.19
C ALA A 283 -25.84 -4.53 10.68
N SER A 284 -26.80 -4.73 9.76
CA SER A 284 -28.18 -5.11 10.09
C SER A 284 -28.29 -6.48 10.79
N GLN A 285 -27.37 -7.41 10.52
CA GLN A 285 -27.35 -8.77 11.06
C GLN A 285 -26.71 -8.88 12.46
N LEU A 286 -26.15 -7.79 12.97
CA LEU A 286 -25.48 -7.76 14.27
C LEU A 286 -26.49 -7.71 15.43
N ASN A 287 -26.01 -7.97 16.65
CA ASN A 287 -26.83 -7.80 17.84
C ASN A 287 -27.37 -6.36 17.96
N ARG A 288 -28.54 -6.20 18.59
CA ARG A 288 -29.28 -4.92 18.70
C ARG A 288 -28.46 -3.71 19.16
N LYS A 289 -27.36 -3.88 19.91
CA LYS A 289 -26.49 -2.76 20.31
C LYS A 289 -25.52 -2.35 19.21
N LEU A 290 -24.84 -3.31 18.60
CA LEU A 290 -23.91 -3.08 17.49
C LEU A 290 -24.64 -2.58 16.25
N GLN A 291 -25.76 -3.23 15.89
CA GLN A 291 -26.66 -2.79 14.81
C GLN A 291 -27.02 -1.31 14.97
N ARG A 292 -27.59 -0.93 16.12
CA ARG A 292 -27.97 0.47 16.43
C ARG A 292 -26.81 1.47 16.48
N ALA A 293 -25.56 1.02 16.52
CA ALA A 293 -24.38 1.87 16.49
C ALA A 293 -23.84 2.01 15.06
N LEU A 294 -23.78 0.90 14.31
CA LEU A 294 -23.17 0.79 12.99
C LEU A 294 -24.14 1.03 11.81
N THR A 295 -25.44 1.24 12.08
CA THR A 295 -26.42 1.68 11.06
C THR A 295 -26.79 3.17 11.19
N ARG A 296 -26.02 3.97 11.94
CA ARG A 296 -26.27 5.42 12.13
C ARG A 296 -25.55 6.25 11.07
N PHE A 297 -25.89 6.02 9.81
CA PHE A 297 -25.46 6.92 8.74
C PHE A 297 -26.12 8.28 9.00
N PRO A 298 -25.36 9.39 9.02
CA PRO A 298 -25.97 10.71 9.00
C PRO A 298 -26.74 10.90 7.69
N ASP A 299 -27.94 11.47 7.79
CA ASP A 299 -28.75 11.94 6.67
C ASP A 299 -28.12 13.17 6.01
#